data_AF-A0A2S6Z7Z1-F1
#
_entry.id   AF-A0A2S6Z7Z1-F1
#
_cell.length_a   1.000
_cell.length_b   1.000
_cell.length_c   1.000
_cell.angle_alpha   90.00
_cell.angle_beta   90.00
_cell.angle_gamma   90.00
#
_symmetry.space_group_name_H-M   'P 1'
#
loop_
_entity.id
_entity.type
_entity.pdbx_description
1 polymer ?
#
loop_
_entity_poly.entity_id
_entity_poly.type
_entity_poly.pdbx_seq_one_letter_code
_entity_poly.pdbx_strand_id
1 'polypeptide(L)'
;MTTTHPQLIGALLKGMRRAESARAASIAYCAGSAGQMSSGYGTPDDAGKVLEMFALDSEQIRELGLVGVEELGEAVCHAWSINAGELDRVVQWFSAPRVEFVGKHCRELIRAGRIGPVLTMAREHALLRHR
;
A
#
# COMPACT_ATOMS: atom_id res chain seq x y z
N MET A 1 -6.70 -14.86 -19.16
CA MET A 1 -6.98 -15.50 -17.86
C MET A 1 -7.63 -14.45 -16.97
N THR A 2 -8.78 -14.74 -16.37
CA THR A 2 -9.49 -13.80 -15.49
C THR A 2 -8.92 -13.93 -14.07
N THR A 3 -8.41 -12.84 -13.50
CA THR A 3 -7.95 -12.82 -12.11
C THR A 3 -9.14 -12.96 -11.17
N THR A 4 -9.06 -13.89 -10.22
CA THR A 4 -10.13 -14.19 -9.27
C THR A 4 -9.96 -13.40 -7.97
N HIS A 5 -11.05 -13.20 -7.24
CA HIS A 5 -11.04 -12.49 -5.95
C HIS A 5 -10.03 -13.08 -4.93
N PRO A 6 -9.94 -14.42 -4.73
CA PRO A 6 -8.91 -15.00 -3.86
C PRO A 6 -7.47 -14.70 -4.31
N GLN A 7 -7.22 -14.62 -5.63
CA GLN A 7 -5.90 -14.25 -6.14
C GLN A 7 -5.54 -12.80 -5.82
N LEU A 8 -6.53 -11.89 -5.91
CA LEU A 8 -6.33 -10.48 -5.56
C LEU A 8 -6.04 -10.32 -4.06
N ILE A 9 -6.82 -10.97 -3.20
CA ILE A 9 -6.58 -10.97 -1.75
C ILE A 9 -5.19 -11.54 -1.44
N GLY A 10 -4.82 -12.67 -2.04
CA GLY A 10 -3.50 -13.29 -1.85
C GLY A 10 -2.34 -12.36 -2.26
N ALA A 11 -2.47 -11.67 -3.39
CA ALA A 11 -1.49 -10.71 -3.87
C ALA A 11 -1.37 -9.49 -2.93
N LEU A 12 -2.49 -8.89 -2.54
CA LEU A 12 -2.51 -7.77 -1.58
C LEU A 12 -1.82 -8.14 -0.27
N LEU A 13 -2.17 -9.30 0.31
CA LEU A 13 -1.58 -9.79 1.55
C LEU A 13 -0.06 -10.00 1.43
N LYS A 14 0.42 -10.47 0.27
CA LYS A 14 1.84 -10.63 0.00
C LYS A 14 2.56 -9.28 0.01
N GLY A 15 1.96 -8.26 -0.60
CA GLY A 15 2.43 -6.87 -0.54
C GLY A 15 2.48 -6.30 0.88
N MET A 16 1.37 -6.43 1.62
CA MET A 16 1.27 -5.94 2.99
C MET A 16 2.33 -6.55 3.90
N ARG A 17 2.56 -7.87 3.80
CA ARG A 17 3.63 -8.54 4.55
C ARG A 17 5.03 -8.02 4.20
N ARG A 18 5.26 -7.60 2.95
CA ARG A 18 6.54 -7.00 2.53
C ARG A 18 6.78 -5.67 3.24
N ALA A 19 5.75 -4.82 3.29
CA ALA A 19 5.81 -3.53 4.00
C ALA A 19 6.08 -3.72 5.51
N GLU A 20 5.36 -4.66 6.15
CA GLU A 20 5.57 -4.95 7.58
C GLU A 20 6.97 -5.51 7.86
N SER A 21 7.48 -6.38 6.97
CA SER A 21 8.86 -6.90 7.08
C SER A 21 9.90 -5.78 6.97
N ALA A 22 9.73 -4.86 6.01
CA ALA A 22 10.61 -3.71 5.84
C ALA A 22 10.56 -2.77 7.05
N ARG A 23 9.37 -2.55 7.61
CA ARG A 23 9.18 -1.76 8.84
C ARG A 23 9.87 -2.41 10.03
N ALA A 24 9.69 -3.72 10.23
CA ALA A 24 10.34 -4.47 11.31
C ALA A 24 11.87 -4.38 11.23
N ALA A 25 12.43 -4.53 10.01
CA ALA A 25 13.86 -4.37 9.79
C ALA A 25 14.36 -2.93 10.09
N SER A 26 13.60 -1.91 9.67
CA SER A 26 13.93 -0.51 9.97
C SER A 26 13.89 -0.21 11.48
N ILE A 27 12.89 -0.73 12.20
CA ILE A 27 12.80 -0.55 13.66
C ILE A 27 13.97 -1.26 14.34
N ALA A 28 14.28 -2.50 13.95
CA ALA A 28 15.42 -3.24 14.50
C ALA A 28 16.77 -2.55 14.26
N TYR A 29 16.89 -1.79 13.15
CA TYR A 29 18.06 -0.98 12.87
C TYR A 29 18.13 0.29 13.75
N CYS A 30 17.00 0.99 13.95
CA CYS A 30 16.97 2.25 14.72
C CYS A 30 16.96 2.03 16.24
N ALA A 31 16.26 1.01 16.72
CA ALA A 31 16.22 0.63 18.12
C ALA A 31 17.19 -0.53 18.31
N GLY A 32 18.33 -0.31 18.95
CA GLY A 32 19.09 -1.40 19.56
C GLY A 32 18.21 -2.11 20.59
N SER A 33 17.36 -3.04 20.13
CA SER A 33 16.50 -3.93 20.91
C SER A 33 15.56 -3.27 21.94
N ALA A 34 14.57 -2.48 21.52
CA ALA A 34 13.32 -2.31 22.30
C ALA A 34 12.23 -1.60 21.49
N GLY A 35 11.15 -2.30 21.17
CA GLY A 35 9.95 -1.70 20.59
C GLY A 35 9.13 -2.68 19.76
N GLN A 36 8.47 -3.65 20.39
CA GLN A 36 7.36 -4.33 19.74
C GLN A 36 6.20 -3.33 19.60
N MET A 37 6.05 -2.75 18.41
CA MET A 37 4.77 -2.17 17.99
C MET A 37 3.97 -3.29 17.32
N SER A 38 2.71 -3.46 17.72
CA SER A 38 1.84 -4.48 17.15
C SER A 38 1.69 -4.27 15.64
N SER A 39 1.92 -5.31 14.84
CA SER A 39 1.53 -5.35 13.43
C SER A 39 0.00 -5.35 13.36
N GLY A 40 -0.60 -4.19 13.06
CA GLY A 40 -2.05 -4.04 13.00
C GLY A 40 -2.65 -4.35 11.63
N TYR A 41 -1.85 -4.51 10.57
CA TYR A 41 -2.33 -4.55 9.19
C TYR A 41 -1.84 -5.81 8.46
N GLY A 42 -2.64 -6.29 7.51
CA GLY A 42 -2.32 -7.46 6.70
C GLY A 42 -3.23 -8.66 6.94
N THR A 43 -4.46 -8.41 7.40
CA THR A 43 -5.52 -9.42 7.49
C THR A 43 -6.30 -9.51 6.17
N PRO A 44 -7.02 -10.62 5.91
CA PRO A 44 -7.92 -10.71 4.76
C PRO A 44 -8.96 -9.59 4.72
N ASP A 45 -9.47 -9.15 5.87
CA ASP A 45 -10.38 -8.00 5.98
C ASP A 45 -9.72 -6.70 5.53
N ASP A 46 -8.46 -6.46 5.88
CA ASP A 46 -7.71 -5.29 5.40
C ASP A 46 -7.56 -5.34 3.87
N ALA A 47 -7.22 -6.51 3.33
CA ALA A 47 -7.15 -6.69 1.88
C ALA A 47 -8.50 -6.45 1.18
N GLY A 48 -9.61 -6.87 1.80
CA GLY A 48 -10.97 -6.57 1.34
C GLY A 48 -11.23 -5.07 1.27
N LYS A 49 -10.90 -4.33 2.34
CA LYS A 49 -11.03 -2.85 2.38
C LYS A 49 -10.19 -2.17 1.29
N VAL A 50 -9.02 -2.70 0.93
CA VAL A 50 -8.23 -2.16 -0.18
C VAL A 50 -8.97 -2.32 -1.51
N LEU A 51 -9.55 -3.49 -1.77
CA LEU A 51 -10.32 -3.70 -2.99
C LEU A 51 -11.52 -2.75 -3.07
N GLU A 52 -12.25 -2.55 -1.96
CA GLU A 52 -13.36 -1.61 -1.88
C GLU A 52 -12.91 -0.15 -2.08
N MET A 53 -11.83 0.26 -1.43
CA MET A 53 -11.30 1.63 -1.49
C MET A 53 -10.92 2.05 -2.92
N PHE A 54 -10.29 1.16 -3.69
CA PHE A 54 -9.88 1.49 -5.06
C PHE A 54 -10.97 1.19 -6.09
N ALA A 55 -11.82 0.20 -5.82
CA ALA A 55 -12.90 -0.28 -6.67
C ALA A 55 -12.44 -0.44 -8.13
N LEU A 56 -11.30 -1.13 -8.32
CA LEU A 56 -10.71 -1.32 -9.64
C LEU A 56 -11.60 -2.23 -10.49
N ASP A 57 -11.85 -1.84 -11.73
CA ASP A 57 -12.56 -2.69 -12.67
C ASP A 57 -11.64 -3.79 -13.25
N SER A 58 -12.21 -4.70 -14.03
CA SER A 58 -11.47 -5.85 -14.59
C SER A 58 -10.36 -5.44 -15.56
N GLU A 59 -10.51 -4.31 -16.27
CA GLU A 59 -9.49 -3.80 -17.17
C GLU A 59 -8.33 -3.20 -16.37
N GLN A 60 -8.62 -2.39 -15.36
CA GLN A 60 -7.64 -1.82 -14.46
C GLN A 60 -6.87 -2.89 -13.70
N ILE A 61 -7.54 -3.94 -13.22
CA ILE A 61 -6.90 -5.11 -12.60
C ILE A 61 -5.98 -5.83 -13.59
N ARG A 62 -6.38 -5.94 -14.86
CA ARG A 62 -5.58 -6.55 -15.91
C ARG A 62 -4.34 -5.72 -16.23
N GLU A 63 -4.48 -4.40 -16.33
CA GLU A 63 -3.36 -3.48 -16.57
C GLU A 63 -2.36 -3.49 -15.41
N LEU A 64 -2.87 -3.50 -14.18
CA LEU A 64 -2.05 -3.55 -12.97
C LEU A 64 -1.32 -4.91 -12.84
N GLY A 65 -2.01 -6.00 -13.21
CA GLY A 65 -1.51 -7.36 -13.06
C GLY A 65 -1.35 -7.77 -11.60
N LEU A 66 -1.09 -9.06 -11.35
CA LEU A 66 -0.92 -9.55 -9.96
C LEU A 66 0.27 -8.91 -9.25
N VAL A 67 1.37 -8.64 -9.97
CA VAL A 67 2.53 -7.95 -9.40
C VAL A 67 2.15 -6.54 -8.96
N GLY A 68 1.42 -5.79 -9.78
CA GLY A 68 0.97 -4.46 -9.38
C GLY A 68 -0.06 -4.49 -8.25
N VAL A 69 -0.85 -5.56 -8.12
CA VAL A 69 -1.73 -5.77 -6.95
C VAL A 69 -0.91 -6.05 -5.68
N GLU A 70 0.19 -6.79 -5.77
CA GLU A 70 1.13 -6.91 -4.64
C GLU A 70 1.70 -5.54 -4.26
N GLU A 71 2.15 -4.76 -5.24
CA GLU A 71 2.68 -3.41 -5.01
C GLU A 71 1.64 -2.46 -4.41
N LEU A 72 0.37 -2.60 -4.80
CA LEU A 72 -0.75 -1.87 -4.21
C LEU A 72 -0.92 -2.22 -2.73
N GLY A 73 -0.90 -3.51 -2.38
CA GLY A 73 -0.98 -3.96 -0.99
C GLY A 73 0.14 -3.41 -0.13
N GLU A 74 1.36 -3.38 -0.68
CA GLU A 74 2.53 -2.80 -0.01
C GLU A 74 2.38 -1.28 0.19
N ALA A 75 1.99 -0.54 -0.85
CA ALA A 75 1.81 0.91 -0.79
C ALA A 75 0.73 1.32 0.22
N VAL A 76 -0.39 0.60 0.27
CA VAL A 76 -1.46 0.86 1.25
C VAL A 76 -1.00 0.57 2.67
N CYS A 77 -0.23 -0.50 2.89
CA CYS A 77 0.30 -0.80 4.21
C CYS A 77 1.25 0.30 4.72
N HIS A 78 2.09 0.85 3.85
CA HIS A 78 2.89 2.03 4.16
C HIS A 78 2.01 3.24 4.48
N ALA A 79 0.97 3.51 3.69
CA ALA A 79 0.04 4.60 3.93
C ALA A 79 -0.70 4.46 5.27
N TRP A 80 -1.15 3.26 5.64
CA TRP A 80 -1.73 3.00 6.98
C TRP A 80 -0.72 3.27 8.08
N SER A 81 0.50 2.78 7.95
CA SER A 81 1.56 3.10 8.91
C SER A 81 1.68 4.60 9.06
N ILE A 82 1.94 5.35 7.96
CA ILE A 82 2.10 6.82 7.95
C ILE A 82 0.95 7.52 8.67
N ASN A 83 -0.29 7.07 8.46
CA ASN A 83 -1.49 7.70 8.97
C ASN A 83 -2.03 7.07 10.28
N ALA A 84 -1.22 6.28 10.99
CA ALA A 84 -1.60 5.60 12.23
C ALA A 84 -2.87 4.72 12.13
N GLY A 85 -3.17 4.22 10.93
CA GLY A 85 -4.35 3.37 10.68
C GLY A 85 -5.65 4.11 10.39
N GLU A 86 -5.66 5.45 10.47
CA GLU A 86 -6.85 6.26 10.21
C GLU A 86 -7.27 6.14 8.74
N LEU A 87 -8.36 5.40 8.49
CA LEU A 87 -8.79 5.04 7.14
C LEU A 87 -9.06 6.28 6.27
N ASP A 88 -9.74 7.29 6.82
CA ASP A 88 -10.02 8.53 6.09
C ASP A 88 -8.74 9.25 5.65
N ARG A 89 -7.71 9.23 6.51
CA ARG A 89 -6.41 9.81 6.17
C ARG A 89 -5.67 8.99 5.13
N VAL A 90 -5.82 7.66 5.11
CA VAL A 90 -5.28 6.82 4.04
C VAL A 90 -5.99 7.09 2.72
N VAL A 91 -7.32 7.18 2.71
CA VAL A 91 -8.09 7.53 1.51
C VAL A 91 -7.67 8.89 0.98
N GLN A 92 -7.53 9.89 1.87
CA GLN A 92 -7.01 11.22 1.53
C GLN A 92 -5.58 11.16 1.00
N TRP A 93 -4.72 10.31 1.56
CA TRP A 93 -3.34 10.16 1.10
C TRP A 93 -3.26 9.72 -0.36
N PHE A 94 -4.17 8.86 -0.83
CA PHE A 94 -4.26 8.44 -2.22
C PHE A 94 -5.05 9.39 -3.13
N SER A 95 -5.87 10.26 -2.54
CA SER A 95 -6.78 11.18 -3.23
C SER A 95 -6.32 12.64 -3.21
N ALA A 96 -5.23 12.96 -2.51
CA ALA A 96 -4.62 14.29 -2.54
C ALA A 96 -3.76 14.45 -3.79
N PRO A 97 -3.81 15.62 -4.47
CA PRO A 97 -2.95 15.91 -5.59
C PRO A 97 -1.48 15.99 -5.14
N ARG A 98 -0.58 15.45 -5.95
CA ARG A 98 0.85 15.32 -5.61
C ARG A 98 1.72 16.09 -6.59
N VAL A 99 2.68 16.86 -6.08
CA VAL A 99 3.63 17.60 -6.93
C VAL A 99 4.56 16.64 -7.68
N GLU A 100 4.91 15.53 -7.03
CA GLU A 100 5.69 14.40 -7.55
C GLU A 100 5.04 13.79 -8.80
N PHE A 101 3.72 13.94 -8.94
CA PHE A 101 2.92 13.44 -10.04
C PHE A 101 2.27 14.56 -10.86
N VAL A 102 2.84 15.78 -10.83
CA VAL A 102 2.37 16.93 -11.62
C VAL A 102 0.90 17.24 -11.35
N GLY A 103 0.52 17.21 -10.07
CA GLY A 103 -0.83 17.50 -9.60
C GLY A 103 -1.82 16.31 -9.69
N LYS A 104 -1.40 15.17 -10.23
CA LYS A 104 -2.24 13.96 -10.29
C LYS A 104 -2.41 13.30 -8.93
N HIS A 105 -3.48 12.54 -8.80
CA HIS A 105 -3.78 11.73 -7.63
C HIS A 105 -3.13 10.35 -7.75
N CYS A 106 -2.66 9.77 -6.64
CA CYS A 106 -2.13 8.41 -6.65
C CYS A 106 -3.16 7.40 -7.19
N ARG A 107 -4.45 7.59 -6.85
CA ARG A 107 -5.53 6.71 -7.36
C ARG A 107 -5.64 6.71 -8.89
N GLU A 108 -5.34 7.83 -9.54
CA GLU A 108 -5.39 7.95 -11.01
C GLU A 108 -4.24 7.16 -11.64
N LEU A 109 -3.05 7.25 -11.05
CA LEU A 109 -1.90 6.47 -11.50
C LEU A 109 -2.16 4.97 -11.33
N ILE A 110 -2.69 4.55 -10.18
CA ILE A 110 -3.01 3.15 -9.90
C ILE A 110 -4.03 2.61 -10.91
N ARG A 111 -5.08 3.39 -11.20
CA ARG A 111 -6.09 3.03 -12.20
C ARG A 111 -5.55 2.93 -13.63
N ALA A 112 -4.48 3.66 -13.94
CA ALA A 112 -3.77 3.55 -15.22
C ALA A 112 -2.67 2.47 -15.22
N GLY A 113 -2.66 1.56 -14.24
CA GLY A 113 -1.64 0.51 -14.08
C GLY A 113 -0.26 1.02 -13.63
N ARG A 114 -0.14 2.28 -13.21
CA ARG A 114 1.13 2.95 -12.85
C ARG A 114 1.34 2.99 -11.33
N ILE A 115 1.41 1.82 -10.70
CA ILE A 115 1.62 1.69 -9.25
C ILE A 115 3.07 1.96 -8.80
N GLY A 116 4.08 1.61 -9.61
CA GLY A 116 5.49 1.69 -9.22
C GLY A 116 5.92 3.04 -8.62
N PRO A 117 5.64 4.19 -9.28
CA PRO A 117 5.96 5.50 -8.72
C PRO A 117 5.27 5.80 -7.38
N VAL A 118 4.02 5.34 -7.22
CA VAL A 118 3.26 5.51 -5.97
C VAL A 118 3.88 4.69 -4.84
N LEU A 119 4.30 3.44 -5.13
CA LEU A 119 4.98 2.59 -4.16
C LEU A 119 6.33 3.19 -3.73
N THR A 120 7.13 3.70 -4.67
CA THR A 120 8.40 4.37 -4.35
C THR A 120 8.18 5.52 -3.37
N MET A 121 7.22 6.41 -3.67
CA MET A 121 6.87 7.53 -2.78
C MET A 121 6.37 7.03 -1.41
N ALA A 122 5.55 5.98 -1.37
CA ALA A 122 5.05 5.41 -0.12
C ALA A 122 6.18 4.90 0.78
N ARG A 123 7.17 4.20 0.20
CA ARG A 123 8.36 3.72 0.90
C ARG A 123 9.20 4.87 1.45
N GLU A 124 9.45 5.89 0.65
CA GLU A 124 10.20 7.08 1.06
C GLU A 124 9.52 7.82 2.22
N HIS A 125 8.21 8.07 2.11
CA HIS A 125 7.44 8.72 3.18
C HIS A 125 7.40 7.87 4.46
N ALA A 126 7.33 6.54 4.34
CA ALA A 126 7.36 5.65 5.50
C ALA A 126 8.72 5.70 6.22
N LEU A 127 9.84 5.78 5.48
CA LEU A 127 11.17 5.94 6.05
C LEU A 127 11.33 7.26 6.80
N LEU A 128 10.79 8.35 6.25
CA LEU A 128 10.88 9.68 6.88
C LEU A 128 10.15 9.77 8.21
N ARG A 129 9.08 8.99 8.42
CA ARG A 129 8.34 8.96 9.69
C ARG A 129 9.14 8.32 10.84
N HIS A 130 10.13 7.49 10.53
CA HIS A 130 10.91 6.74 11.51
C HIS A 130 12.25 7.42 11.86
N ARG A 131 12.51 8.62 11.33
CA ARG A 131 13.62 9.50 11.75
C ARG A 131 13.10 10.51 12.78
#